data_AF-A0AAF0V1I5-F1
#
_entry.id   AF-A0AAF0V1I5-F1
#
_cell.length_a   1.000
_cell.length_b   1.000
_cell.length_c   1.000
_cell.angle_alpha   90.00
_cell.angle_beta   90.00
_cell.angle_gamma   90.00
#
_symmetry.space_group_name_H-M   'P 1'
#
loop_
_entity.id
_entity.type
_entity.pdbx_description
1 polymer ?
#
loop_
_entity_poly.entity_id
_entity_poly.type
_entity_poly.pdbx_seq_one_letter_code
_entity_poly.pdbx_strand_id
1 'polypeptide(L)'
;MSGRGGVVNNIFDWYIPPECQSNSSILRLTKGLSWEVAKEPIHQDIDYYAVCGIGPGMSFANSILKNDPNIGVIGLVPCAIGSTNISLWSQDSFYYNQMVNRTRIALQGGGTLRALLWYQGESDTLNLEDANLYKSRLEKFFTDARNDLGAPSLPIIQVALATTLGPYMKEIRNAQLGIHLPNVKTVDANGLKVGPDYVHLSTQAEAQLGQMLAQAFLEFGSYTIHNSLEVVLTTTIGPYKKEIRQAQLGIQPHNVKTVDANGLKVGPDYVHFGHMLAHAFLEFGSDTLYFGSYNYLDIHHVKNRKNYAE
;
A
#
# COMPACT_ATOMS: atom_id res chain seq x y z
N MET A 1 3.59 -16.67 -6.68
CA MET A 1 4.32 -15.39 -6.46
C MET A 1 5.71 -15.32 -7.12
N SER A 2 6.59 -16.32 -6.99
CA SER A 2 8.01 -16.18 -7.41
C SER A 2 8.19 -15.87 -8.91
N GLY A 3 7.23 -16.28 -9.74
CA GLY A 3 7.16 -15.95 -11.15
C GLY A 3 7.65 -17.10 -12.02
N ARG A 4 6.78 -17.51 -12.96
CA ARG A 4 7.05 -18.55 -13.97
C ARG A 4 6.53 -18.15 -15.35
N GLY A 5 5.99 -16.94 -15.51
CA GLY A 5 5.56 -16.45 -16.82
C GLY A 5 6.74 -16.47 -17.80
N GLY A 6 6.53 -17.09 -18.96
CA GLY A 6 7.56 -17.22 -20.00
C GLY A 6 8.56 -18.35 -19.77
N VAL A 7 8.42 -19.14 -18.69
CA VAL A 7 9.24 -20.32 -18.46
C VAL A 7 8.61 -21.53 -19.13
N VAL A 8 9.36 -22.16 -20.05
CA VAL A 8 8.97 -23.40 -20.72
C VAL A 8 10.17 -24.34 -20.71
N ASN A 9 9.99 -25.60 -20.29
CA ASN A 9 11.06 -26.60 -20.21
C ASN A 9 12.30 -26.09 -19.44
N ASN A 10 12.09 -25.42 -18.30
CA ASN A 10 13.13 -24.79 -17.48
C ASN A 10 13.98 -23.74 -18.22
N ILE A 11 13.41 -23.07 -19.23
CA ILE A 11 14.06 -21.97 -19.94
C ILE A 11 13.10 -20.79 -19.92
N PHE A 12 13.57 -19.65 -19.42
CA PHE A 12 12.85 -18.39 -19.52
C PHE A 12 13.04 -17.80 -20.92
N ASP A 13 11.96 -17.38 -21.58
CA ASP A 13 11.97 -16.79 -22.93
C ASP A 13 12.57 -15.38 -23.00
N TRP A 14 12.86 -14.77 -21.84
CA TRP A 14 13.39 -13.41 -21.68
C TRP A 14 12.49 -12.31 -22.24
N TYR A 15 11.23 -12.62 -22.55
CA TYR A 15 10.26 -11.62 -22.97
C TYR A 15 9.74 -10.85 -21.75
N ILE A 16 10.14 -9.57 -21.66
CA ILE A 16 9.68 -8.65 -20.61
C ILE A 16 8.56 -7.76 -21.17
N PRO A 17 7.31 -7.89 -20.70
CA PRO A 17 6.21 -7.04 -21.17
C PRO A 17 6.42 -5.58 -20.74
N PRO A 18 5.83 -4.59 -21.45
CA PRO A 18 6.00 -3.17 -21.14
C PRO A 18 5.72 -2.79 -19.68
N GLU A 19 4.72 -3.42 -19.07
CA GLU A 19 4.30 -3.21 -17.69
C GLU A 19 5.37 -3.66 -16.67
N CYS A 20 6.24 -4.59 -17.05
CA CYS A 20 7.28 -5.16 -16.20
C CYS A 20 8.68 -4.58 -16.48
N GLN A 21 8.79 -3.54 -17.31
CA GLN A 21 10.08 -2.92 -17.64
C GLN A 21 10.75 -2.34 -16.40
N SER A 22 12.09 -2.38 -16.37
CA SER A 22 12.87 -1.83 -15.27
C SER A 22 12.73 -0.31 -15.18
N ASN A 23 12.72 0.21 -13.95
CA ASN A 23 12.61 1.64 -13.67
C ASN A 23 13.61 2.00 -12.56
N SER A 24 14.35 3.10 -12.69
CA SER A 24 15.34 3.53 -11.68
C SER A 24 14.73 3.83 -10.30
N SER A 25 13.42 4.10 -10.25
CA SER A 25 12.66 4.31 -9.01
C SER A 25 12.09 3.02 -8.41
N ILE A 26 12.39 1.85 -8.99
CA ILE A 26 12.01 0.54 -8.45
C ILE A 26 13.29 -0.23 -8.14
N LEU A 27 13.48 -0.54 -6.86
CA LEU A 27 14.63 -1.29 -6.36
C LEU A 27 14.21 -2.69 -5.92
N ARG A 28 15.17 -3.60 -5.88
CA ARG A 28 15.01 -4.97 -5.40
C ARG A 28 16.10 -5.28 -4.38
N LEU A 29 15.73 -5.93 -3.28
CA LEU A 29 16.70 -6.45 -2.31
C LEU A 29 17.22 -7.82 -2.78
N THR A 30 18.51 -7.90 -3.12
CA THR A 30 19.15 -9.14 -3.58
C THR A 30 19.28 -10.18 -2.47
N LYS A 31 19.70 -11.41 -2.81
CA LYS A 31 20.13 -12.42 -1.84
C LYS A 31 21.26 -11.91 -0.95
N GLY A 32 22.16 -11.11 -1.52
CA GLY A 32 23.28 -10.47 -0.82
C GLY A 32 22.89 -9.27 0.04
N LEU A 33 21.59 -9.03 0.25
CA LEU A 33 21.06 -7.95 1.11
C LEU A 33 21.48 -6.55 0.66
N SER A 34 21.68 -6.37 -0.64
CA SER A 34 21.97 -5.08 -1.27
C SER A 34 20.81 -4.66 -2.14
N TRP A 35 20.56 -3.35 -2.23
CA TRP A 35 19.58 -2.79 -3.14
C TRP A 35 20.17 -2.62 -4.54
N GLU A 36 19.42 -3.05 -5.56
CA GLU A 36 19.74 -2.83 -6.97
C GLU A 36 18.50 -2.36 -7.73
N VAL A 37 18.66 -1.80 -8.93
CA VAL A 37 17.51 -1.52 -9.81
C VAL A 37 16.81 -2.83 -10.15
N ALA A 38 15.50 -2.90 -9.88
CA ALA A 38 14.73 -4.12 -10.07
C ALA A 38 14.59 -4.47 -11.56
N LYS A 39 14.82 -5.75 -11.86
CA LYS A 39 14.64 -6.37 -13.19
C LYS A 39 14.00 -7.74 -13.00
N GLU A 40 13.14 -8.13 -13.92
CA GLU A 40 12.67 -9.51 -13.96
C GLU A 40 13.80 -10.46 -14.40
N PRO A 41 13.82 -11.72 -13.93
CA PRO A 41 12.96 -12.28 -12.87
C PRO A 41 13.35 -11.82 -11.46
N ILE A 42 12.43 -11.19 -10.72
CA ILE A 42 12.76 -10.59 -9.41
C ILE A 42 13.10 -11.61 -8.30
N HIS A 43 12.83 -12.91 -8.50
CA HIS A 43 13.16 -13.97 -7.53
C HIS A 43 14.37 -14.82 -7.94
N GLN A 44 15.11 -14.47 -9.00
CA GLN A 44 16.13 -15.36 -9.58
C GLN A 44 17.24 -15.83 -8.63
N ASP A 45 17.64 -15.00 -7.66
CA ASP A 45 18.61 -15.36 -6.62
C ASP A 45 17.96 -15.76 -5.27
N ILE A 46 16.63 -15.77 -5.20
CA ILE A 46 15.83 -16.10 -4.00
C ILE A 46 15.22 -17.49 -4.11
N ASP A 47 14.50 -17.77 -5.20
CA ASP A 47 13.88 -19.08 -5.49
C ASP A 47 14.88 -19.97 -6.25
N TYR A 48 16.04 -20.21 -5.64
CA TYR A 48 17.21 -20.83 -6.27
C TYR A 48 17.01 -22.30 -6.68
N TYR A 49 15.89 -22.91 -6.31
CA TYR A 49 15.52 -24.27 -6.71
C TYR A 49 14.87 -24.34 -8.09
N ALA A 50 14.54 -23.20 -8.70
CA ALA A 50 13.78 -23.15 -9.93
C ALA A 50 14.21 -22.02 -10.87
N VAL A 51 13.97 -22.23 -12.16
CA VAL A 51 14.08 -21.15 -13.16
C VAL A 51 12.92 -20.20 -12.97
N CYS A 52 13.23 -18.96 -12.61
CA CYS A 52 12.26 -17.89 -12.45
C CYS A 52 11.95 -17.23 -13.79
N GLY A 53 10.70 -16.80 -13.96
CA GLY A 53 10.27 -15.95 -15.06
C GLY A 53 9.55 -14.72 -14.55
N ILE A 54 8.63 -14.19 -15.35
CA ILE A 54 7.81 -13.04 -14.97
C ILE A 54 6.93 -13.42 -13.77
N GLY A 55 6.94 -12.56 -12.75
CA GLY A 55 5.96 -12.53 -11.66
C GLY A 55 5.18 -11.20 -11.67
N PRO A 56 4.35 -10.94 -10.65
CA PRO A 56 3.49 -9.76 -10.65
C PRO A 56 4.18 -8.50 -10.10
N GLY A 57 5.38 -8.63 -9.53
CA GLY A 57 6.02 -7.58 -8.72
C GLY A 57 6.44 -6.35 -9.49
N MET A 58 7.03 -6.49 -10.69
CA MET A 58 7.41 -5.32 -11.50
C MET A 58 6.18 -4.57 -12.03
N SER A 59 5.18 -5.30 -12.54
CA SER A 59 3.91 -4.69 -12.98
C SER A 59 3.19 -3.98 -11.84
N PHE A 60 3.18 -4.57 -10.64
CA PHE A 60 2.65 -3.94 -9.43
C PHE A 60 3.34 -2.60 -9.14
N ALA A 61 4.67 -2.60 -9.05
CA ALA A 61 5.43 -1.40 -8.71
C ALA A 61 5.31 -0.30 -9.78
N ASN A 62 5.41 -0.65 -11.06
CA ASN A 62 5.22 0.31 -12.17
C ASN A 62 3.80 0.89 -12.17
N SER A 63 2.78 0.06 -11.89
CA SER A 63 1.39 0.51 -11.82
C SER A 63 1.17 1.49 -10.67
N ILE A 64 1.81 1.28 -9.52
CA ILE A 64 1.76 2.25 -8.41
C ILE A 64 2.43 3.56 -8.81
N LEU A 65 3.66 3.54 -9.33
CA LEU A 65 4.36 4.77 -9.75
C LEU A 65 3.57 5.57 -10.78
N LYS A 66 2.85 4.88 -11.68
CA LYS A 66 1.99 5.52 -12.68
C LYS A 66 0.79 6.23 -12.05
N ASN A 67 0.19 5.67 -11.00
CA ASN A 67 -1.04 6.18 -10.39
C ASN A 67 -0.81 7.05 -9.16
N ASP A 68 0.34 6.92 -8.50
CA ASP A 68 0.81 7.76 -7.40
C ASP A 68 2.29 8.14 -7.62
N PRO A 69 2.56 9.17 -8.46
CA PRO A 69 3.92 9.63 -8.73
C PRO A 69 4.65 10.17 -7.49
N ASN A 70 3.93 10.48 -6.42
CA ASN A 70 4.48 11.07 -5.20
C ASN A 70 4.88 10.01 -4.16
N ILE A 71 4.63 8.72 -4.43
CA ILE A 71 4.97 7.63 -3.49
C ILE A 71 6.49 7.51 -3.25
N GLY A 72 7.31 8.05 -4.16
CA GLY A 72 8.77 7.98 -4.11
C GLY A 72 9.33 6.68 -4.66
N VAL A 73 10.52 6.29 -4.18
CA VAL A 73 11.20 5.06 -4.61
C VAL A 73 10.54 3.83 -3.98
N ILE A 74 10.20 2.83 -4.79
CA ILE A 74 9.60 1.57 -4.35
C ILE A 74 10.69 0.51 -4.18
N GLY A 75 10.79 -0.09 -2.99
CA GLY A 75 11.65 -1.23 -2.72
C GLY A 75 10.88 -2.54 -2.70
N LEU A 76 11.24 -3.49 -3.56
CA LEU A 76 10.73 -4.85 -3.58
C LEU A 76 11.63 -5.78 -2.75
N VAL A 77 11.01 -6.52 -1.82
CA VAL A 77 11.70 -7.52 -1.00
C VAL A 77 11.22 -8.92 -1.40
N PRO A 78 11.83 -9.53 -2.44
CA PRO A 78 11.44 -10.87 -2.87
C PRO A 78 11.81 -11.90 -1.81
N CYS A 79 10.85 -12.76 -1.48
CA CYS A 79 10.97 -13.81 -0.47
C CYS A 79 10.33 -15.14 -0.91
N ALA A 80 9.55 -15.16 -1.99
CA ALA A 80 8.79 -16.35 -2.37
C ALA A 80 9.69 -17.49 -2.82
N ILE A 81 9.32 -18.72 -2.42
CA ILE A 81 9.95 -19.97 -2.82
C ILE A 81 8.86 -20.85 -3.46
N GLY A 82 9.18 -21.47 -4.59
CA GLY A 82 8.24 -22.31 -5.31
C GLY A 82 7.85 -23.57 -4.53
N SER A 83 6.64 -24.07 -4.78
CA SER A 83 6.16 -25.39 -4.30
C SER A 83 6.11 -25.59 -2.78
N THR A 84 6.10 -24.53 -1.98
CA THR A 84 5.98 -24.62 -0.51
C THR A 84 4.53 -24.60 -0.02
N ASN A 85 4.18 -25.46 0.94
CA ASN A 85 2.91 -25.40 1.70
C ASN A 85 2.94 -24.29 2.75
N ILE A 86 1.77 -23.78 3.16
CA ILE A 86 1.66 -22.74 4.20
C ILE A 86 2.25 -23.18 5.54
N SER A 87 2.30 -24.48 5.81
CA SER A 87 2.93 -25.05 7.02
C SER A 87 4.44 -24.78 7.10
N LEU A 88 5.10 -24.56 5.96
CA LEU A 88 6.52 -24.18 5.89
C LEU A 88 6.76 -22.67 6.09
N TRP A 89 5.68 -21.91 6.26
CA TRP A 89 5.66 -20.47 6.50
C TRP A 89 5.13 -20.11 7.89
N SER A 90 5.01 -21.09 8.80
CA SER A 90 4.66 -20.84 10.19
C SER A 90 5.76 -20.06 10.91
N GLN A 91 5.41 -19.37 12.01
CA GLN A 91 6.39 -18.74 12.88
C GLN A 91 7.49 -19.73 13.29
N ASP A 92 8.72 -19.24 13.41
CA ASP A 92 9.95 -19.99 13.68
C ASP A 92 10.40 -20.98 12.58
N SER A 93 9.63 -21.16 11.51
CA SER A 93 10.07 -21.94 10.35
C SER A 93 11.15 -21.21 9.55
N PHE A 94 11.91 -21.97 8.76
CA PHE A 94 13.02 -21.43 7.98
C PHE A 94 12.58 -20.30 7.02
N TYR A 95 11.57 -20.53 6.16
CA TYR A 95 11.17 -19.55 5.16
C TYR A 95 10.53 -18.31 5.77
N TYR A 96 9.72 -18.49 6.81
CA TYR A 96 9.17 -17.38 7.58
C TYR A 96 10.28 -16.50 8.17
N ASN A 97 11.25 -17.10 8.87
CA ASN A 97 12.36 -16.37 9.48
C ASN A 97 13.22 -15.65 8.42
N GLN A 98 13.43 -16.26 7.25
CA GLN A 98 14.11 -15.59 6.13
C GLN A 98 13.32 -14.36 5.64
N MET A 99 12.00 -14.48 5.47
CA MET A 99 11.15 -13.36 5.04
C MET A 99 11.19 -12.21 6.06
N VAL A 100 11.02 -12.50 7.35
CA VAL A 100 11.03 -11.50 8.41
C VAL A 100 12.41 -10.83 8.49
N ASN A 101 13.50 -11.59 8.47
CA ASN A 101 14.85 -11.03 8.53
C ASN A 101 15.19 -10.17 7.31
N ARG A 102 14.86 -10.63 6.09
CA ARG A 102 15.04 -9.85 4.87
C ARG A 102 14.26 -8.54 4.92
N THR A 103 13.03 -8.57 5.43
CA THR A 103 12.20 -7.37 5.62
C THR A 103 12.82 -6.41 6.64
N ARG A 104 13.29 -6.90 7.80
CA ARG A 104 13.97 -6.06 8.79
C ARG A 104 15.21 -5.40 8.23
N ILE A 105 16.01 -6.10 7.43
CA ILE A 105 17.21 -5.57 6.78
C ILE A 105 16.84 -4.51 5.73
N ALA A 106 15.81 -4.76 4.93
CA ALA A 106 15.29 -3.78 3.96
C ALA A 106 14.93 -2.44 4.63
N LEU A 107 14.39 -2.48 5.85
CA LEU A 107 13.94 -1.31 6.61
C LEU A 107 15.08 -0.53 7.28
N GLN A 108 16.28 -1.09 7.39
CA GLN A 108 17.43 -0.39 7.98
C GLN A 108 17.83 0.87 7.20
N GLY A 109 17.47 0.94 5.90
CA GLY A 109 17.68 2.12 5.06
C GLY A 109 16.71 3.28 5.31
N GLY A 110 15.82 3.18 6.31
CA GLY A 110 14.83 4.22 6.64
C GLY A 110 13.57 4.20 5.77
N GLY A 111 13.37 3.16 4.97
CA GLY A 111 12.15 2.94 4.21
C GLY A 111 10.96 2.54 5.10
N THR A 112 9.74 2.70 4.59
CA THR A 112 8.51 2.30 5.28
C THR A 112 7.97 1.01 4.67
N LEU A 113 7.62 0.01 5.49
CA LEU A 113 6.93 -1.18 5.02
C LEU A 113 5.48 -0.82 4.64
N ARG A 114 5.17 -0.83 3.34
CA ARG A 114 3.87 -0.34 2.83
C ARG A 114 2.81 -1.43 2.69
N ALA A 115 3.19 -2.65 2.35
CA ALA A 115 2.28 -3.78 2.23
C ALA A 115 3.05 -5.12 2.20
N LEU A 116 2.34 -6.21 2.51
CA LEU A 116 2.74 -7.57 2.20
C LEU A 116 1.89 -8.10 1.05
N LEU A 117 2.53 -8.54 -0.04
CA LEU A 117 1.87 -9.22 -1.14
C LEU A 117 2.02 -10.74 -0.96
N TRP A 118 0.92 -11.47 -0.98
CA TRP A 118 0.90 -12.92 -0.74
C TRP A 118 0.17 -13.67 -1.85
N TYR A 119 0.87 -14.56 -2.54
CA TYR A 119 0.24 -15.47 -3.52
C TYR A 119 0.85 -16.86 -3.40
N GLN A 120 0.12 -17.72 -2.70
CA GLN A 120 0.46 -19.09 -2.38
C GLN A 120 -0.85 -19.85 -2.08
N GLY A 121 -0.78 -21.17 -2.20
CA GLY A 121 -1.81 -22.12 -1.75
C GLY A 121 -1.88 -23.35 -2.64
N GLU A 122 -1.24 -23.32 -3.81
CA GLU A 122 -1.30 -24.38 -4.81
C GLU A 122 -0.82 -25.72 -4.23
N SER A 123 0.26 -25.76 -3.46
CA SER A 123 0.74 -27.01 -2.85
C SER A 123 -0.18 -27.54 -1.73
N ASP A 124 -0.92 -26.67 -1.04
CA ASP A 124 -1.87 -27.07 0.00
C ASP A 124 -3.15 -27.71 -0.57
N THR A 125 -3.34 -27.66 -1.90
CA THR A 125 -4.46 -28.33 -2.59
C THR A 125 -4.27 -29.84 -2.76
N LEU A 126 -3.08 -30.38 -2.44
CA LEU A 126 -2.71 -31.77 -2.69
C LEU A 126 -3.40 -32.77 -1.76
N ASN A 127 -3.66 -32.38 -0.51
CA ASN A 127 -4.28 -33.25 0.49
C ASN A 127 -5.35 -32.50 1.29
N LEU A 128 -6.36 -33.23 1.76
CA LEU A 128 -7.55 -32.66 2.40
C LEU A 128 -7.23 -32.02 3.76
N GLU A 129 -6.26 -32.57 4.49
CA GLU A 129 -5.89 -32.06 5.81
C GLU A 129 -5.30 -30.66 5.72
N ASP A 130 -4.32 -30.46 4.82
CA ASP A 130 -3.74 -29.14 4.56
C ASP A 130 -4.78 -28.15 4.06
N ALA A 131 -5.65 -28.58 3.15
CA ALA A 131 -6.72 -27.73 2.63
C ALA A 131 -7.70 -27.26 3.73
N ASN A 132 -8.08 -28.16 4.65
CA ASN A 132 -8.96 -27.83 5.77
C ASN A 132 -8.28 -26.91 6.80
N LEU A 133 -6.97 -27.06 7.01
CA LEU A 133 -6.19 -26.24 7.94
C LEU A 133 -5.70 -24.92 7.33
N TYR A 134 -5.84 -24.73 6.02
CA TYR A 134 -5.24 -23.61 5.31
C TYR A 134 -5.69 -22.25 5.85
N LYS A 135 -7.00 -22.07 6.10
CA LYS A 135 -7.54 -20.78 6.57
C LYS A 135 -6.90 -20.34 7.89
N SER A 136 -6.89 -21.22 8.89
CA SER A 136 -6.36 -20.89 10.21
C SER A 136 -4.84 -20.69 10.18
N ARG A 137 -4.12 -21.47 9.37
CA ARG A 137 -2.67 -21.29 9.16
C ARG A 137 -2.36 -19.96 8.48
N LEU A 138 -3.16 -19.56 7.49
CA LEU A 138 -3.00 -18.29 6.78
C LEU A 138 -3.30 -17.08 7.67
N GLU A 139 -4.38 -17.12 8.45
CA GLU A 139 -4.71 -16.06 9.42
C GLU A 139 -3.61 -15.92 10.47
N LYS A 140 -3.08 -17.06 10.96
CA LYS A 140 -1.95 -17.09 11.88
C LYS A 140 -0.69 -16.50 11.23
N PHE A 141 -0.33 -16.92 10.02
CA PHE A 141 0.81 -16.37 9.28
C PHE A 141 0.75 -14.84 9.16
N PHE A 142 -0.40 -14.28 8.77
CA PHE A 142 -0.57 -12.82 8.67
C PHE A 142 -0.46 -12.12 10.02
N THR A 143 -1.02 -12.72 11.07
CA THR A 143 -0.95 -12.16 12.43
C THR A 143 0.47 -12.19 12.97
N ASP A 144 1.17 -13.32 12.83
CA ASP A 144 2.57 -13.48 13.25
C ASP A 144 3.47 -12.50 12.49
N ALA A 145 3.33 -12.39 11.16
CA ALA A 145 4.13 -11.47 10.35
C ALA A 145 3.96 -10.01 10.78
N ARG A 146 2.73 -9.58 11.09
CA ARG A 146 2.46 -8.24 11.64
C ARG A 146 3.13 -8.02 12.99
N ASN A 147 3.04 -9.00 13.88
CA ASN A 147 3.63 -8.91 15.22
C ASN A 147 5.16 -8.83 15.13
N ASP A 148 5.79 -9.74 14.39
CA ASP A 148 7.25 -9.84 14.30
C ASP A 148 7.88 -8.68 13.53
N LEU A 149 7.13 -8.04 12.62
CA LEU A 149 7.55 -6.82 11.93
C LEU A 149 7.16 -5.53 12.68
N GLY A 150 6.47 -5.63 13.82
CA GLY A 150 6.02 -4.47 14.59
C GLY A 150 5.02 -3.59 13.82
N ALA A 151 4.24 -4.17 12.91
CA ALA A 151 3.37 -3.48 11.98
C ALA A 151 1.91 -4.00 12.08
N PRO A 152 1.20 -3.73 13.19
CA PRO A 152 -0.12 -4.32 13.46
C PRO A 152 -1.20 -3.95 12.44
N SER A 153 -1.06 -2.81 11.76
CA SER A 153 -1.97 -2.32 10.72
C SER A 153 -1.45 -2.55 9.29
N LEU A 154 -0.36 -3.30 9.10
CA LEU A 154 0.25 -3.55 7.79
C LEU A 154 -0.81 -4.02 6.77
N PRO A 155 -1.00 -3.31 5.66
CA PRO A 155 -1.81 -3.78 4.55
C PRO A 155 -1.29 -5.12 4.02
N ILE A 156 -2.18 -6.10 3.91
CA ILE A 156 -1.88 -7.39 3.30
C ILE A 156 -2.80 -7.55 2.10
N ILE A 157 -2.21 -7.88 0.96
CA ILE A 157 -2.94 -8.18 -0.27
C ILE A 157 -2.61 -9.60 -0.65
N GLN A 158 -3.57 -10.49 -0.45
CA GLN A 158 -3.45 -11.88 -0.86
C GLN A 158 -4.13 -12.13 -2.21
N VAL A 159 -3.82 -13.27 -2.82
CA VAL A 159 -4.40 -13.69 -4.08
C VAL A 159 -5.16 -15.01 -3.91
N ALA A 160 -6.42 -15.04 -4.31
CA ALA A 160 -7.17 -16.29 -4.42
C ALA A 160 -6.76 -17.04 -5.71
N LEU A 161 -6.44 -18.33 -5.60
CA LEU A 161 -5.72 -19.07 -6.63
C LEU A 161 -6.41 -19.09 -8.01
N ALA A 162 -5.63 -18.95 -9.08
CA ALA A 162 -6.11 -19.18 -10.45
C ALA A 162 -6.12 -20.67 -10.85
N THR A 163 -5.25 -21.47 -10.23
CA THR A 163 -4.94 -22.86 -10.58
C THR A 163 -4.72 -23.69 -9.32
N THR A 164 -4.40 -24.97 -9.50
CA THR A 164 -4.24 -25.94 -8.41
C THR A 164 -3.24 -27.03 -8.79
N LEU A 165 -2.61 -27.67 -7.79
CA LEU A 165 -1.80 -28.88 -7.98
C LEU A 165 -2.56 -30.16 -7.60
N GLY A 166 -3.66 -30.03 -6.85
CA GLY A 166 -4.47 -31.15 -6.37
C GLY A 166 -5.97 -30.86 -6.40
N PRO A 167 -6.80 -31.77 -5.87
CA PRO A 167 -8.25 -31.71 -6.04
C PRO A 167 -8.93 -30.67 -5.14
N TYR A 168 -8.25 -30.11 -4.14
CA TYR A 168 -8.86 -29.28 -3.09
C TYR A 168 -8.79 -27.77 -3.35
N MET A 169 -8.84 -27.37 -4.63
CA MET A 169 -8.79 -25.95 -5.03
C MET A 169 -9.94 -25.14 -4.44
N LYS A 170 -11.13 -25.74 -4.35
CA LYS A 170 -12.34 -25.07 -3.86
C LYS A 170 -12.19 -24.69 -2.38
N GLU A 171 -11.66 -25.59 -1.59
CA GLU A 171 -11.40 -25.43 -0.17
C GLU A 171 -10.39 -24.29 0.07
N ILE A 172 -9.26 -24.31 -0.66
CA ILE A 172 -8.24 -23.26 -0.56
C ILE A 172 -8.80 -21.89 -1.00
N ARG A 173 -9.52 -21.82 -2.12
CA ARG A 173 -10.12 -20.56 -2.58
C ARG A 173 -11.17 -20.03 -1.60
N ASN A 174 -12.02 -20.90 -1.06
CA ASN A 174 -12.99 -20.51 -0.03
C ASN A 174 -12.30 -19.96 1.22
N ALA A 175 -11.17 -20.56 1.62
CA ALA A 175 -10.36 -20.06 2.73
C ALA A 175 -9.79 -18.66 2.42
N GLN A 176 -9.19 -18.44 1.24
CA GLN A 176 -8.60 -17.16 0.83
C GLN A 176 -9.64 -16.03 0.69
N LEU A 177 -10.78 -16.34 0.05
CA LEU A 177 -11.88 -15.37 -0.12
C LEU A 177 -12.64 -15.10 1.18
N GLY A 178 -12.62 -16.05 2.12
CA GLY A 178 -13.30 -15.97 3.41
C GLY A 178 -12.47 -15.42 4.56
N ILE A 179 -11.31 -14.80 4.31
CA ILE A 179 -10.48 -14.16 5.35
C ILE A 179 -11.19 -12.91 5.88
N HIS A 180 -11.30 -12.83 7.21
CA HIS A 180 -11.92 -11.71 7.91
C HIS A 180 -10.95 -11.07 8.89
N LEU A 181 -9.83 -10.57 8.37
CA LEU A 181 -8.82 -9.84 9.12
C LEU A 181 -8.80 -8.35 8.71
N PRO A 182 -8.57 -7.41 9.65
CA PRO A 182 -8.45 -6.01 9.32
C PRO A 182 -7.26 -5.77 8.39
N ASN A 183 -7.38 -4.78 7.50
CA ASN A 183 -6.37 -4.40 6.51
C ASN A 183 -5.86 -5.57 5.63
N VAL A 184 -6.73 -6.54 5.35
CA VAL A 184 -6.47 -7.60 4.39
C VAL A 184 -7.44 -7.45 3.21
N LYS A 185 -6.91 -7.47 1.99
CA LYS A 185 -7.68 -7.55 0.75
C LYS A 185 -7.31 -8.82 0.00
N THR A 186 -8.29 -9.41 -0.69
CA THR A 186 -8.09 -10.58 -1.55
C THR A 186 -8.35 -10.18 -3.00
N VAL A 187 -7.35 -10.34 -3.86
CA VAL A 187 -7.47 -10.24 -5.31
C VAL A 187 -7.81 -11.62 -5.86
N ASP A 188 -8.82 -11.74 -6.70
CA ASP A 188 -9.19 -13.02 -7.30
C ASP A 188 -8.48 -13.23 -8.64
N ALA A 189 -7.57 -14.21 -8.71
CA ALA A 189 -6.87 -14.56 -9.94
C ALA A 189 -7.65 -15.56 -10.82
N ASN A 190 -8.84 -15.99 -10.41
CA ASN A 190 -9.67 -16.89 -11.20
C ASN A 190 -9.94 -16.34 -12.61
N GLY A 191 -9.77 -17.19 -13.62
CA GLY A 191 -9.93 -16.81 -15.02
C GLY A 191 -8.71 -16.14 -15.66
N LEU A 192 -7.66 -15.83 -14.90
CA LEU A 192 -6.40 -15.39 -15.50
C LEU A 192 -5.78 -16.51 -16.34
N LYS A 193 -5.12 -16.11 -17.43
CA LYS A 193 -4.56 -17.07 -18.40
C LYS A 193 -3.37 -17.83 -17.82
N VAL A 194 -3.49 -19.15 -17.84
CA VAL A 194 -2.46 -20.10 -17.42
C VAL A 194 -1.48 -20.38 -18.57
N GLY A 195 -0.23 -20.64 -18.23
CA GLY A 195 0.83 -21.06 -19.14
C GLY A 195 0.64 -22.50 -19.64
N PRO A 196 1.58 -22.99 -20.47
CA PRO A 196 1.47 -24.30 -21.12
C PRO A 196 1.61 -25.49 -20.15
N ASP A 197 2.07 -25.28 -18.92
CA ASP A 197 2.15 -26.32 -17.88
C ASP A 197 0.84 -26.50 -17.09
N TYR A 198 -0.19 -25.70 -17.39
CA TYR A 198 -1.50 -25.70 -16.73
C TYR A 198 -1.48 -25.42 -15.22
N VAL A 199 -0.34 -24.98 -14.68
CA VAL A 199 -0.18 -24.66 -13.26
C VAL A 199 0.13 -23.19 -13.09
N HIS A 200 1.11 -22.66 -13.82
CA HIS A 200 1.58 -21.30 -13.57
C HIS A 200 0.89 -20.28 -14.46
N LEU A 201 0.77 -19.04 -14.00
CA LEU A 201 0.24 -17.96 -14.82
C LEU A 201 1.16 -17.66 -16.01
N SER A 202 0.55 -17.30 -17.14
CA SER A 202 1.29 -16.79 -18.30
C SER A 202 1.91 -15.41 -18.03
N THR A 203 2.90 -15.00 -18.81
CA THR A 203 3.53 -13.67 -18.70
C THR A 203 2.52 -12.52 -18.68
N GLN A 204 1.53 -12.54 -19.57
CA GLN A 204 0.50 -11.50 -19.64
C GLN A 204 -0.42 -11.53 -18.41
N ALA A 205 -0.73 -12.73 -17.90
CA ALA A 205 -1.54 -12.88 -16.69
C ALA A 205 -0.80 -12.40 -15.43
N GLU A 206 0.51 -12.63 -15.33
CA GLU A 206 1.33 -12.08 -14.23
C GLU A 206 1.38 -10.56 -14.27
N ALA A 207 1.54 -9.96 -15.46
CA ALA A 207 1.45 -8.51 -15.65
C ALA A 207 0.08 -7.97 -15.24
N GLN A 208 -1.00 -8.64 -15.67
CA GLN A 208 -2.38 -8.28 -15.28
C GLN A 208 -2.60 -8.40 -13.76
N LEU A 209 -2.11 -9.48 -13.14
CA LEU A 209 -2.21 -9.68 -11.69
C LEU A 209 -1.47 -8.57 -10.93
N GLY A 210 -0.30 -8.13 -11.41
CA GLY A 210 0.42 -6.99 -10.84
C GLY A 210 -0.42 -5.70 -10.82
N GLN A 211 -1.14 -5.41 -11.89
CA GLN A 211 -2.06 -4.26 -11.96
C GLN A 211 -3.23 -4.41 -10.97
N MET A 212 -3.80 -5.60 -10.86
CA MET A 212 -4.88 -5.89 -9.90
C MET A 212 -4.43 -5.72 -8.44
N LEU A 213 -3.22 -6.18 -8.12
CA LEU A 213 -2.59 -5.98 -6.81
C LEU A 213 -2.33 -4.49 -6.54
N ALA A 214 -1.89 -3.72 -7.54
CA ALA A 214 -1.63 -2.29 -7.40
C ALA A 214 -2.92 -1.52 -7.14
N GLN A 215 -4.00 -1.87 -7.83
CA GLN A 215 -5.33 -1.30 -7.59
C GLN A 215 -5.79 -1.57 -6.14
N ALA A 216 -5.69 -2.82 -5.67
CA ALA A 216 -6.03 -3.16 -4.29
C ALA A 216 -5.17 -2.40 -3.26
N PHE A 217 -3.90 -2.15 -3.57
CA PHE A 217 -3.00 -1.38 -2.71
C PHE A 217 -3.44 0.09 -2.59
N LEU A 218 -3.73 0.74 -3.71
CA LEU A 218 -4.09 2.17 -3.75
C LEU A 218 -5.40 2.44 -2.99
N GLU A 219 -6.33 1.48 -2.98
CA GLU A 219 -7.57 1.58 -2.21
C GLU A 219 -7.33 1.73 -0.70
N PHE A 220 -6.27 1.15 -0.11
CA PHE A 220 -5.94 1.39 1.31
C PHE A 220 -5.65 2.87 1.60
N GLY A 221 -5.04 3.59 0.65
CA GLY A 221 -4.79 5.03 0.76
C GLY A 221 -6.07 5.85 0.70
N SER A 222 -7.01 5.48 -0.17
CA SER A 222 -8.30 6.15 -0.33
C SER A 222 -9.16 6.10 0.94
N TYR A 223 -9.15 4.97 1.66
CA TYR A 223 -9.86 4.84 2.95
C TYR A 223 -9.32 5.79 4.03
N THR A 224 -8.00 6.04 4.03
CA THR A 224 -7.38 6.93 5.02
C THR A 224 -7.78 8.38 4.77
N ILE A 225 -7.76 8.84 3.51
CA ILE A 225 -8.19 10.21 3.15
C ILE A 225 -9.67 10.42 3.41
N HIS A 226 -10.54 9.45 3.05
CA HIS A 226 -11.98 9.59 3.28
C HIS A 226 -12.31 9.67 4.78
N ASN A 227 -11.69 8.83 5.62
CA ASN A 227 -11.90 8.88 7.06
C ASN A 227 -11.35 10.17 7.68
N SER A 228 -10.18 10.65 7.24
CA SER A 228 -9.63 11.93 7.71
C SER A 228 -10.53 13.10 7.33
N LEU A 229 -11.05 13.13 6.10
CA LEU A 229 -11.99 14.16 5.65
C LEU A 229 -13.32 14.06 6.41
N GLU A 230 -13.85 12.87 6.62
CA GLU A 230 -15.10 12.67 7.36
C GLU A 230 -14.96 13.10 8.83
N VAL A 231 -13.83 12.78 9.47
CA VAL A 231 -13.50 13.26 10.82
C VAL A 231 -13.39 14.79 10.84
N VAL A 232 -12.71 15.41 9.87
CA VAL A 232 -12.62 16.88 9.77
C VAL A 232 -14.00 17.51 9.53
N LEU A 233 -14.81 16.97 8.62
CA LEU A 233 -16.16 17.44 8.32
C LEU A 233 -17.09 17.31 9.54
N THR A 234 -16.98 16.24 10.31
CA THR A 234 -17.83 16.02 11.49
C THR A 234 -17.38 16.82 12.71
N THR A 235 -16.09 16.85 13.01
CA THR A 235 -15.55 17.52 14.21
C THR A 235 -15.39 19.03 14.03
N THR A 236 -15.01 19.48 12.84
CA THR A 236 -14.72 20.90 12.56
C THR A 236 -15.92 21.62 11.98
N ILE A 237 -16.64 21.00 11.02
CA ILE A 237 -17.78 21.65 10.33
C ILE A 237 -19.12 21.29 10.99
N GLY A 238 -19.25 20.08 11.53
CA GLY A 238 -20.47 19.59 12.18
C GLY A 238 -21.11 20.57 13.18
N PRO A 239 -20.33 21.19 14.11
CA PRO A 239 -20.87 22.15 15.07
C PRO A 239 -21.46 23.42 14.44
N TYR A 240 -21.03 23.79 13.23
CA TYR A 240 -21.42 25.04 12.54
C TYR A 240 -22.41 24.83 11.38
N LYS A 241 -22.90 23.60 11.19
CA LYS A 241 -23.81 23.27 10.07
C LYS A 241 -25.08 24.13 10.04
N LYS A 242 -25.56 24.57 11.21
CA LYS A 242 -26.80 25.36 11.32
C LYS A 242 -26.57 26.82 10.88
N GLU A 243 -25.45 27.39 11.31
CA GLU A 243 -25.02 28.75 10.98
C GLU A 243 -24.68 28.87 9.49
N ILE A 244 -23.98 27.88 8.93
CA ILE A 244 -23.69 27.80 7.49
C ILE A 244 -24.98 27.75 6.67
N ARG A 245 -25.96 26.93 7.10
CA ARG A 245 -27.27 26.84 6.43
C ARG A 245 -28.08 28.13 6.54
N GLN A 246 -28.00 28.85 7.65
CA GLN A 246 -28.65 30.14 7.83
C GLN A 246 -28.01 31.22 6.94
N ALA A 247 -26.67 31.25 6.85
CA ALA A 247 -25.93 32.15 5.98
C ALA A 247 -26.26 31.90 4.49
N GLN A 248 -26.36 30.63 4.08
CA GLN A 248 -26.74 30.25 2.71
C GLN A 248 -28.18 30.63 2.33
N LEU A 249 -29.09 30.66 3.31
CA LEU A 249 -30.48 31.09 3.11
C LEU A 249 -30.66 32.62 3.21
N GLY A 250 -29.56 33.39 3.35
CA GLY A 250 -29.61 34.84 3.50
C GLY A 250 -30.26 35.30 4.81
N ILE A 251 -30.39 34.40 5.78
CA ILE A 251 -31.00 34.68 7.09
C ILE A 251 -29.92 35.29 7.97
N GLN A 252 -29.97 36.62 8.16
CA GLN A 252 -29.12 37.31 9.12
C GLN A 252 -29.40 36.77 10.54
N PRO A 253 -28.41 36.24 11.26
CA PRO A 253 -28.66 35.75 12.61
C PRO A 253 -28.91 36.94 13.55
N HIS A 254 -30.13 37.05 14.05
CA HIS A 254 -30.45 37.98 15.12
C HIS A 254 -29.76 37.48 16.41
N ASN A 255 -28.75 38.23 16.88
CA ASN A 255 -27.97 38.05 18.12
C ASN A 255 -26.76 37.09 18.10
N VAL A 256 -25.78 37.32 17.23
CA VAL A 256 -24.40 36.83 17.51
C VAL A 256 -23.61 37.94 18.21
N LYS A 257 -23.33 37.76 19.51
CA LYS A 257 -22.30 38.55 20.19
C LYS A 257 -20.96 38.17 19.57
N THR A 258 -20.25 39.15 19.02
CA THR A 258 -18.85 39.01 18.61
C THR A 258 -18.04 38.56 19.82
N VAL A 259 -17.48 37.36 19.76
CA VAL A 259 -16.49 36.90 20.73
C VAL A 259 -15.12 37.35 20.21
N ASP A 260 -14.51 38.24 20.97
CA ASP A 260 -13.18 38.78 20.83
C ASP A 260 -12.11 37.69 21.00
N ALA A 261 -11.16 37.65 20.07
CA ALA A 261 -10.17 36.58 19.90
C ALA A 261 -9.02 36.56 20.95
N ASN A 262 -9.24 37.00 22.19
CA ASN A 262 -8.19 37.11 23.21
C ASN A 262 -8.43 36.27 24.48
N GLY A 263 -9.25 35.21 24.41
CA GLY A 263 -9.70 34.48 25.61
C GLY A 263 -9.23 33.03 25.80
N LEU A 264 -8.41 32.42 24.93
CA LEU A 264 -7.98 31.03 25.14
C LEU A 264 -6.74 30.96 26.05
N LYS A 265 -6.95 30.80 27.35
CA LYS A 265 -5.93 30.22 28.23
C LYS A 265 -5.85 28.72 27.97
N VAL A 266 -4.75 28.28 27.36
CA VAL A 266 -4.42 26.87 27.15
C VAL A 266 -3.86 26.32 28.47
N GLY A 267 -4.49 25.29 29.04
CA GLY A 267 -3.96 24.53 30.16
C GLY A 267 -2.79 23.62 29.72
N PRO A 268 -1.92 23.17 30.63
CA PRO A 268 -0.61 22.63 30.29
C PRO A 268 -0.55 21.20 29.72
N ASP A 269 -1.67 20.52 29.50
CA ASP A 269 -1.64 19.09 29.11
C ASP A 269 -2.24 18.83 27.73
N TYR A 270 -1.57 19.24 26.65
CA TYR A 270 -1.75 18.59 25.34
C TYR A 270 -0.44 18.55 24.54
N VAL A 271 -0.06 17.32 24.20
CA VAL A 271 1.12 16.91 23.44
C VAL A 271 1.07 17.52 22.02
N HIS A 272 2.20 18.07 21.60
CA HIS A 272 2.47 18.61 20.27
C HIS A 272 1.99 17.68 19.14
N PHE A 273 0.94 18.09 18.41
CA PHE A 273 0.81 17.78 16.99
C PHE A 273 1.17 19.05 16.21
N GLY A 274 2.41 19.08 15.73
CA GLY A 274 2.89 20.14 14.85
C GLY A 274 2.18 20.08 13.50
N HIS A 275 1.60 21.21 13.11
CA HIS A 275 1.36 21.66 11.74
C HIS A 275 0.56 20.72 10.81
N MET A 276 -0.77 20.83 10.88
CA MET A 276 -1.63 20.69 9.71
C MET A 276 -2.56 21.90 9.65
N LEU A 277 -2.05 23.02 9.12
CA LEU A 277 -2.88 24.10 8.61
C LEU A 277 -3.50 23.59 7.29
N ALA A 278 -4.57 22.81 7.40
CA ALA A 278 -5.42 22.49 6.26
C ALA A 278 -6.32 23.70 5.99
N HIS A 279 -5.89 24.56 5.07
CA HIS A 279 -6.82 25.51 4.43
C HIS A 279 -7.86 24.67 3.66
N ALA A 280 -9.07 24.60 4.19
CA ALA A 280 -10.22 24.05 3.47
C ALA A 280 -10.57 25.00 2.32
N PHE A 281 -10.31 24.57 1.08
CA PHE A 281 -10.91 25.18 -0.12
C PHE A 281 -12.11 24.33 -0.53
N LEU A 282 -13.30 24.91 -0.43
CA LEU A 282 -14.52 24.44 -1.08
C LEU A 282 -14.63 25.18 -2.40
N GLU A 283 -14.44 24.47 -3.52
CA GLU A 283 -14.71 25.00 -4.85
C GLU A 283 -16.15 24.63 -5.24
N PHE A 284 -17.01 25.64 -5.37
CA PHE A 284 -18.31 25.51 -6.01
C PHE A 284 -18.31 26.40 -7.25
N GLY A 285 -18.33 25.77 -8.44
CA GLY A 285 -18.94 26.27 -9.68
C GLY A 285 -18.52 27.63 -10.23
N SER A 286 -17.76 27.58 -11.33
CA SER A 286 -17.77 28.52 -12.47
C SER A 286 -17.91 30.01 -12.15
N ASP A 287 -16.79 30.72 -12.07
CA ASP A 287 -16.46 31.81 -13.00
C ASP A 287 -15.02 32.28 -12.79
N THR A 288 -14.32 32.47 -13.91
CA THR A 288 -12.90 32.83 -14.03
C THR A 288 -12.55 34.14 -13.32
N LEU A 289 -11.47 34.19 -12.53
CA LEU A 289 -10.78 35.44 -12.21
C LEU A 289 -9.27 35.23 -11.95
N TYR A 290 -8.47 36.07 -12.60
CA TYR A 290 -7.00 36.09 -12.62
C TYR A 290 -6.39 36.34 -11.22
N PHE A 291 -5.27 35.67 -10.92
CA PHE A 291 -4.43 35.99 -9.77
C PHE A 291 -3.29 36.95 -10.16
N GLY A 292 -3.26 38.11 -9.52
CA GLY A 292 -2.08 38.99 -9.45
C GLY A 292 -1.29 38.71 -8.18
N SER A 293 0.01 38.49 -8.32
CA SER A 293 0.98 38.31 -7.23
C SER A 293 1.18 39.59 -6.42
N TYR A 294 1.10 39.51 -5.08
CA TYR A 294 1.68 40.53 -4.21
C TYR A 294 2.68 39.92 -3.22
N ASN A 295 3.86 40.52 -3.24
CA ASN A 295 5.02 40.20 -2.43
C ASN A 295 4.77 40.47 -0.92
N TYR A 296 5.34 39.59 -0.11
CA TYR A 296 5.61 39.82 1.31
C TYR A 296 6.53 41.03 1.48
N LEU A 297 6.09 42.05 2.22
CA LEU A 297 6.95 43.09 2.79
C LEU A 297 6.94 42.94 4.30
N ASP A 298 8.06 42.45 4.79
CA ASP A 298 8.45 42.34 6.19
C ASP A 298 8.87 43.73 6.69
N ILE A 299 8.23 44.26 7.73
CA ILE A 299 8.72 45.46 8.42
C ILE A 299 8.65 45.25 9.93
N HIS A 300 9.80 44.84 10.47
CA HIS A 300 10.10 44.89 11.88
C HIS A 300 10.05 46.32 12.43
N HIS A 301 9.43 46.45 13.59
CA HIS A 301 9.52 47.59 14.50
C HIS A 301 10.97 48.00 14.81
N VAL A 302 11.29 49.28 14.60
CA VAL A 302 12.26 50.00 15.43
C VAL A 302 11.59 51.29 15.92
N LYS A 303 11.34 51.34 17.23
CA LYS A 303 10.94 52.55 17.97
C LYS A 303 12.18 53.39 18.30
N ASN A 304 11.94 54.71 18.40
CA ASN A 304 12.69 55.76 19.11
C ASN A 304 13.82 56.48 18.36
N ARG A 305 13.58 57.74 17.95
CA ARG A 305 13.96 59.01 18.65
C ARG A 305 13.56 60.20 17.74
N LYS A 306 12.60 61.05 18.16
CA LYS A 306 12.77 62.44 18.64
C LYS A 306 13.47 63.43 17.68
N ASN A 307 12.67 64.38 17.19
CA ASN A 307 12.85 65.84 16.97
C ASN A 307 14.27 66.35 16.65
N TYR A 308 14.50 67.13 15.58
CA TYR A 308 14.18 68.57 15.42
C TYR A 308 14.52 69.02 13.99
N ALA A 309 13.94 70.16 13.58
CA ALA A 309 14.28 70.99 12.41
C ALA A 309 15.80 71.21 12.24
N GLU A 310 16.38 71.39 11.06
CA GLU A 310 16.08 72.27 9.90
C GLU A 310 16.52 71.59 8.59
#